data_AF-A0A7J4B3L9-F1
#
_entry.id   AF-A0A7J4B3L9-F1
#
_cell.length_a   1.000
_cell.length_b   1.000
_cell.length_c   1.000
_cell.angle_alpha   90.00
_cell.angle_beta   90.00
_cell.angle_gamma   90.00
#
_symmetry.space_group_name_H-M   'P 1'
#
loop_
_entity.id
_entity.type
_entity.pdbx_description
1 polymer ?
#
loop_
_entity_poly.entity_id
_entity_poly.type
_entity_poly.pdbx_seq_one_letter_code
_entity_poly.pdbx_strand_id
1 'polypeptide(L)'
;MPSHKIKNDSHNQFNGPEQHSSVSGDISRAVKLTNLFISLPSSTFQIIVLAALSLIFATILSYIEGSNVFKALLTSFLIITVPALLSALFFRVFRGIILKRSLFLMMLASLGYMLTYALYFTIGSINLLVIGFSVVALIVFLCSYYIFRLRYSAVIFTLIQLFFFSLMLYYVQYITAAPHDLFLKLAITSLIFSLIIYAFLYFINAPLKKAFSVSGTKAFSMFVSQWLYESKDLDAEFDRIGTYADTYVDSLLIRNGQGTCLITSPQVHFGPFGNLGGSNFPALMSHELEKKVDCSIVMHGACTHDYNPTTTAQLTNITGPLNSFILSSEKQLRQAKFSFIRTQFNNATASHLILNDYVLSTFSRHPNTTEDMDYGLGLLLREIGTKDFRTAMIADEHNAETGEITQFLLGSQEASEYIGAMRALHSAVRSAKPEPARFAFMKLNKPEYAQYGIGGNGISLFCFISKSSSVVYVVFDSNGVTVDMKSRLEARLKAHFKNVVIMSTDTHILNKVSGVVNPMGTSEEGITQIENE
;
A
#
# COMPACT_ATOMS: atom_id res chain seq x y z
N MET A 1 -31.25 -41.32 44.92
CA MET A 1 -32.37 -41.26 43.95
C MET A 1 -33.03 -39.89 44.06
N PRO A 2 -33.31 -39.17 42.97
CA PRO A 2 -32.70 -39.17 41.63
C PRO A 2 -31.89 -37.87 41.40
N SER A 3 -30.67 -37.81 40.85
CA SER A 3 -30.15 -38.25 39.54
C SER A 3 -30.90 -37.69 38.32
N HIS A 4 -30.65 -36.44 37.97
CA HIS A 4 -30.80 -35.98 36.58
C HIS A 4 -29.44 -35.94 35.90
N LYS A 5 -29.14 -37.04 35.20
CA LYS A 5 -28.18 -37.10 34.10
C LYS A 5 -28.69 -36.20 32.97
N ILE A 6 -27.87 -35.27 32.51
CA ILE A 6 -28.00 -34.73 31.15
C ILE A 6 -26.85 -35.32 30.35
N LYS A 7 -27.23 -36.08 29.33
CA LYS A 7 -26.37 -36.77 28.40
C LYS A 7 -25.56 -35.76 27.58
N ASN A 8 -24.26 -36.02 27.46
CA ASN A 8 -23.52 -35.72 26.25
C ASN A 8 -24.14 -36.54 25.12
N ASP A 9 -24.64 -35.87 24.08
CA ASP A 9 -24.70 -36.45 22.75
C ASP A 9 -24.07 -35.47 21.75
N SER A 10 -23.21 -36.07 20.96
CA SER A 10 -22.30 -35.60 19.93
C SER A 10 -22.97 -35.01 18.69
N HIS A 11 -22.14 -34.27 17.93
CA HIS A 11 -22.27 -33.95 16.51
C HIS A 11 -23.35 -32.95 16.10
N ASN A 12 -22.98 -31.67 16.14
CA ASN A 12 -23.41 -30.72 15.12
C ASN A 12 -22.18 -30.27 14.32
N GLN A 13 -21.95 -30.92 13.17
CA GLN A 13 -21.15 -30.38 12.10
C GLN A 13 -21.87 -29.13 11.56
N PHE A 14 -21.43 -27.94 11.97
CA PHE A 14 -21.73 -26.73 11.22
C PHE A 14 -20.77 -26.66 10.03
N ASN A 15 -21.15 -27.30 8.93
CA ASN A 15 -20.64 -26.95 7.60
C ASN A 15 -21.22 -25.56 7.25
N GLY A 16 -20.47 -24.51 7.55
CA GLY A 16 -20.70 -23.19 6.98
C GLY A 16 -20.38 -23.21 5.49
N PRO A 17 -21.21 -22.60 4.62
CA PRO A 17 -21.06 -22.69 3.18
C PRO A 17 -19.84 -21.88 2.70
N GLU A 18 -19.26 -22.37 1.62
CA GLU A 18 -18.18 -21.80 0.80
C GLU A 18 -18.44 -20.33 0.37
N GLN A 19 -18.24 -19.36 1.28
CA GLN A 19 -18.25 -17.92 0.94
C GLN A 19 -16.84 -17.31 0.81
N HIS A 20 -15.78 -18.06 1.13
CA HIS A 20 -14.40 -17.55 1.07
C HIS A 20 -13.77 -17.61 -0.34
N SER A 21 -14.31 -18.43 -1.26
CA SER A 21 -13.82 -18.52 -2.64
C SER A 21 -14.31 -17.37 -3.54
N SER A 22 -15.46 -16.76 -3.24
CA SER A 22 -15.99 -15.65 -4.03
C SER A 22 -15.28 -14.33 -3.71
N VAL A 23 -14.98 -14.06 -2.43
CA VAL A 23 -14.29 -12.82 -2.01
C VAL A 23 -12.85 -12.78 -2.52
N SER A 24 -12.12 -13.89 -2.43
CA SER A 24 -10.76 -14.02 -2.99
C SER A 24 -10.76 -13.92 -4.53
N GLY A 25 -11.76 -14.51 -5.18
CA GLY A 25 -12.00 -14.39 -6.62
C GLY A 25 -12.28 -12.95 -7.06
N ASP A 26 -13.12 -12.23 -6.33
CA ASP A 26 -13.50 -10.85 -6.60
C ASP A 26 -12.36 -9.87 -6.33
N ILE A 27 -11.55 -10.10 -5.27
CA ILE A 27 -10.31 -9.35 -5.02
C ILE A 27 -9.32 -9.61 -6.16
N SER A 28 -9.12 -10.85 -6.61
CA SER A 28 -8.20 -11.13 -7.74
C SER A 28 -8.66 -10.49 -9.06
N ARG A 29 -9.97 -10.43 -9.30
CA ARG A 29 -10.56 -9.76 -10.47
C ARG A 29 -10.43 -8.25 -10.35
N ALA A 30 -10.63 -7.69 -9.16
CA ALA A 30 -10.37 -6.28 -8.87
C ALA A 30 -8.88 -5.94 -9.05
N VAL A 31 -7.96 -6.80 -8.60
CA VAL A 31 -6.50 -6.68 -8.80
C VAL A 31 -6.14 -6.68 -10.29
N LYS A 32 -6.71 -7.60 -11.07
CA LYS A 32 -6.51 -7.64 -12.53
C LYS A 32 -7.07 -6.39 -13.23
N LEU A 33 -8.23 -5.91 -12.79
CA LEU A 33 -8.81 -4.64 -13.27
C LEU A 33 -7.92 -3.44 -12.89
N THR A 34 -7.31 -3.41 -11.71
CA THR A 34 -6.39 -2.34 -11.30
C THR A 34 -5.05 -2.36 -12.06
N ASN A 35 -4.53 -3.54 -12.42
CA ASN A 35 -3.34 -3.63 -13.28
C ASN A 35 -3.59 -3.05 -14.68
N LEU A 36 -4.82 -3.18 -15.21
CA LEU A 36 -5.24 -2.53 -16.46
C LEU A 36 -5.24 -1.00 -16.38
N PHE A 37 -5.45 -0.41 -15.20
CA PHE A 37 -5.36 1.04 -14.99
C PHE A 37 -3.91 1.54 -14.82
N ILE A 38 -3.01 0.73 -14.26
CA ILE A 38 -1.60 1.07 -14.05
C ILE A 38 -0.83 1.05 -15.38
N SER A 39 -1.09 0.08 -16.25
CA SER A 39 -0.51 0.03 -17.59
C SER A 39 -1.52 0.46 -18.64
N LEU A 40 -1.67 1.78 -18.86
CA LEU A 40 -2.43 2.25 -20.02
C LEU A 40 -1.91 1.57 -21.30
N PRO A 41 -2.76 1.29 -22.29
CA PRO A 41 -2.31 0.72 -23.56
C PRO A 41 -1.29 1.64 -24.25
N SER A 42 -0.39 1.10 -25.09
CA SER A 42 0.55 1.93 -25.84
C SER A 42 -0.18 2.95 -26.71
N SER A 43 0.42 4.12 -26.96
CA SER A 43 -0.20 5.16 -27.80
C SER A 43 -0.56 4.61 -29.19
N THR A 44 0.27 3.72 -29.73
CA THR A 44 0.02 3.01 -31.00
C THR A 44 -1.26 2.18 -30.93
N PHE A 45 -1.43 1.38 -29.86
CA PHE A 45 -2.65 0.60 -29.66
C PHE A 45 -3.89 1.50 -29.54
N GLN A 46 -3.78 2.61 -28.79
CA GLN A 46 -4.89 3.56 -28.63
C GLN A 46 -5.31 4.20 -29.97
N ILE A 47 -4.35 4.53 -30.84
CA ILE A 47 -4.63 5.05 -32.19
C ILE A 47 -5.30 3.99 -33.06
N ILE A 48 -4.87 2.72 -32.97
CA ILE A 48 -5.51 1.60 -33.68
C ILE A 48 -6.96 1.44 -33.21
N VAL A 49 -7.21 1.50 -31.90
CA VAL A 49 -8.57 1.43 -31.35
C VAL A 49 -9.42 2.62 -31.82
N LEU A 50 -8.88 3.84 -31.85
CA LEU A 50 -9.56 5.00 -32.41
C LEU A 50 -9.92 4.82 -33.88
N ALA A 51 -9.04 4.22 -34.68
CA ALA A 51 -9.31 3.90 -36.08
C ALA A 51 -10.41 2.82 -36.21
N ALA A 52 -10.37 1.80 -35.34
CA ALA A 52 -11.40 0.77 -35.29
C ALA A 52 -12.78 1.32 -34.89
N LEU A 53 -12.83 2.24 -33.91
CA LEU A 53 -14.06 2.95 -33.54
C LEU A 53 -14.65 3.73 -34.71
N SER A 54 -13.80 4.42 -35.49
CA SER A 54 -14.24 5.11 -36.71
C SER A 54 -14.74 4.16 -37.79
N LEU A 55 -14.14 2.97 -37.93
CA LEU A 55 -14.61 1.95 -38.87
C LEU A 55 -15.99 1.40 -38.44
N ILE A 56 -16.16 1.08 -37.15
CA ILE A 56 -17.44 0.62 -36.58
C ILE A 56 -18.51 1.70 -36.75
N PHE A 57 -18.18 2.95 -36.48
CA PHE A 57 -19.13 4.03 -36.66
C PHE A 57 -19.49 4.24 -38.13
N ALA A 58 -18.54 4.05 -39.05
CA ALA A 58 -18.80 4.15 -40.49
C ALA A 58 -19.79 3.09 -40.99
N THR A 59 -19.73 1.85 -40.47
CA THR A 59 -20.70 0.82 -40.85
C THR A 59 -22.10 1.14 -40.32
N ILE A 60 -22.19 1.63 -39.07
CA ILE A 60 -23.45 2.10 -38.48
C ILE A 60 -24.03 3.26 -39.31
N LEU A 61 -23.21 4.25 -39.65
CA LEU A 61 -23.64 5.42 -40.41
C LEU A 61 -24.06 5.08 -41.84
N SER A 62 -23.32 4.19 -42.52
CA SER A 62 -23.69 3.72 -43.86
C SER A 62 -25.04 3.00 -43.85
N TYR A 63 -25.32 2.22 -42.80
CA TYR A 63 -26.61 1.56 -42.61
C TYR A 63 -27.76 2.56 -42.35
N ILE A 64 -27.54 3.55 -41.47
CA ILE A 64 -28.56 4.54 -41.09
C ILE A 64 -28.88 5.48 -42.26
N GLU A 65 -27.86 6.02 -42.94
CA GLU A 65 -28.04 7.05 -43.96
C GLU A 65 -28.14 6.50 -45.40
N GLY A 66 -27.92 5.21 -45.59
CA GLY A 66 -27.83 4.60 -46.94
C GLY A 66 -26.69 5.17 -47.79
N SER A 67 -25.65 5.72 -47.14
CA SER A 67 -24.56 6.42 -47.82
C SER A 67 -23.45 5.46 -48.28
N ASN A 68 -22.71 5.86 -49.33
CA ASN A 68 -21.56 5.10 -49.83
C ASN A 68 -20.56 4.86 -48.69
N VAL A 69 -20.10 3.61 -48.54
CA VAL A 69 -19.16 3.17 -47.50
C VAL A 69 -17.93 4.08 -47.42
N PHE A 70 -17.39 4.55 -48.55
CA PHE A 70 -16.24 5.47 -48.56
C PHE A 70 -16.57 6.83 -47.94
N LYS A 71 -17.76 7.38 -48.22
CA LYS A 71 -18.24 8.64 -47.63
C LYS A 71 -18.50 8.48 -46.13
N ALA A 72 -19.09 7.36 -45.71
CA ALA A 72 -19.32 7.05 -44.31
C ALA A 72 -18.00 6.88 -43.53
N LEU A 73 -16.99 6.26 -44.15
CA LEU A 73 -15.66 6.11 -43.56
C LEU A 73 -14.96 7.45 -43.37
N LEU A 74 -14.92 8.29 -44.42
CA LEU A 74 -14.33 9.62 -44.36
C LEU A 74 -15.00 10.49 -43.30
N THR A 75 -16.33 10.46 -43.27
CA THR A 75 -17.14 11.14 -42.25
C THR A 75 -16.77 10.71 -40.84
N SER A 76 -16.76 9.40 -40.59
CA SER A 76 -16.52 8.85 -39.25
C SER A 76 -15.11 9.18 -38.77
N PHE A 77 -14.12 9.10 -39.66
CA PHE A 77 -12.76 9.51 -39.38
C PHE A 77 -12.67 11.00 -38.99
N LEU A 78 -13.37 11.88 -39.72
CA LEU A 78 -13.37 13.32 -39.46
C LEU A 78 -14.07 13.68 -38.16
N ILE A 79 -15.20 13.05 -37.79
CA ILE A 79 -15.97 13.46 -36.60
C ILE A 79 -15.57 12.72 -35.31
N ILE A 80 -14.82 11.62 -35.40
CA ILE A 80 -14.34 10.84 -34.24
C ILE A 80 -12.81 10.92 -34.10
N THR A 81 -12.05 10.50 -35.10
CA THR A 81 -10.58 10.34 -34.95
C THR A 81 -9.85 11.68 -34.94
N VAL A 82 -10.11 12.56 -35.91
CA VAL A 82 -9.43 13.86 -36.00
C VAL A 82 -9.61 14.71 -34.74
N PRO A 83 -10.83 14.95 -34.21
CA PRO A 83 -11.01 15.83 -33.06
C PRO A 83 -10.45 15.22 -31.78
N ALA A 84 -10.44 13.89 -31.64
CA ALA A 84 -9.78 13.20 -30.54
C ALA A 84 -8.26 13.42 -30.54
N LEU A 85 -7.62 13.29 -31.71
CA LEU A 85 -6.18 13.51 -31.86
C LEU A 85 -5.81 14.98 -31.60
N LEU A 86 -6.57 15.92 -32.17
CA LEU A 86 -6.35 17.36 -31.95
C LEU A 86 -6.48 17.72 -30.46
N SER A 87 -7.52 17.22 -29.80
CA SER A 87 -7.73 17.43 -28.36
C SER A 87 -6.59 16.84 -27.53
N ALA A 88 -6.15 15.61 -27.83
CA ALA A 88 -5.07 14.94 -27.10
C ALA A 88 -3.71 15.63 -27.29
N LEU A 89 -3.43 16.13 -28.50
CA LEU A 89 -2.24 16.93 -28.82
C LEU A 89 -2.28 18.28 -28.12
N PHE A 90 -3.43 18.94 -28.09
CA PHE A 90 -3.60 20.20 -27.37
C PHE A 90 -3.28 20.02 -25.86
N PHE A 91 -3.80 18.97 -25.23
CA PHE A 91 -3.47 18.62 -23.84
C PHE A 91 -1.96 18.42 -23.63
N ARG A 92 -1.28 17.77 -24.58
CA ARG A 92 0.18 17.55 -24.52
C ARG A 92 0.95 18.87 -24.63
N VAL A 93 0.66 19.68 -25.65
CA VAL A 93 1.44 20.90 -25.96
C VAL A 93 1.28 21.95 -24.87
N PHE A 94 0.06 22.19 -24.39
CA PHE A 94 -0.20 23.32 -23.48
C PHE A 94 0.04 23.00 -22.00
N ARG A 95 0.09 21.72 -21.60
CA ARG A 95 0.28 21.32 -20.19
C ARG A 95 1.35 20.27 -19.96
N GLY A 96 2.05 19.84 -21.00
CA GLY A 96 3.07 18.79 -20.88
C GLY A 96 2.49 17.43 -20.47
N ILE A 97 1.18 17.21 -20.62
CA ILE A 97 0.57 15.92 -20.27
C ILE A 97 1.13 14.84 -21.20
N ILE A 98 1.55 13.72 -20.61
CA ILE A 98 2.04 12.56 -21.35
C ILE A 98 0.98 12.14 -22.37
N LEU A 99 1.35 12.14 -23.65
CA LEU A 99 0.42 11.91 -24.77
C LEU A 99 -0.40 10.62 -24.62
N LYS A 100 0.23 9.56 -24.10
CA LYS A 100 -0.43 8.27 -23.82
C LYS A 100 -1.66 8.41 -22.91
N ARG A 101 -1.66 9.39 -22.01
CA ARG A 101 -2.75 9.62 -21.04
C ARG A 101 -3.83 10.53 -21.62
N SER A 102 -3.46 11.59 -22.35
CA SER A 102 -4.43 12.45 -23.02
C SER A 102 -5.13 11.72 -24.17
N LEU A 103 -4.41 10.89 -24.94
CA LEU A 103 -5.01 10.02 -25.96
C LEU A 103 -6.01 9.03 -25.36
N PHE A 104 -5.69 8.44 -24.20
CA PHE A 104 -6.59 7.50 -23.56
C PHE A 104 -7.91 8.17 -23.13
N LEU A 105 -7.82 9.37 -22.52
CA LEU A 105 -9.03 10.13 -22.17
C LEU A 105 -9.85 10.47 -23.43
N MET A 106 -9.20 10.88 -24.52
CA MET A 106 -9.90 11.20 -25.77
C MET A 106 -10.47 9.95 -26.45
N MET A 107 -9.83 8.80 -26.34
CA MET A 107 -10.38 7.52 -26.82
C MET A 107 -11.69 7.15 -26.09
N LEU A 108 -11.73 7.34 -24.76
CA LEU A 108 -12.97 7.15 -23.99
C LEU A 108 -14.03 8.19 -24.34
N ALA A 109 -13.64 9.46 -24.50
CA ALA A 109 -14.56 10.51 -24.93
C ALA A 109 -15.15 10.21 -26.32
N SER A 110 -14.33 9.74 -27.27
CA SER A 110 -14.76 9.32 -28.60
C SER A 110 -15.82 8.24 -28.60
N LEU A 111 -15.78 7.30 -27.64
CA LEU A 111 -16.84 6.31 -27.46
C LEU A 111 -18.18 6.97 -27.10
N GLY A 112 -18.15 7.93 -26.17
CA GLY A 112 -19.34 8.70 -25.79
C GLY A 112 -19.89 9.57 -26.93
N TYR A 113 -19.01 10.20 -27.71
CA TYR A 113 -19.40 10.95 -28.90
C TYR A 113 -19.99 10.05 -29.98
N MET A 114 -19.38 8.90 -30.25
CA MET A 114 -19.89 7.91 -31.20
C MET A 114 -21.32 7.47 -30.85
N LEU A 115 -21.58 7.16 -29.58
CA LEU A 115 -22.93 6.80 -29.11
C LEU A 115 -23.91 7.97 -29.29
N THR A 116 -23.48 9.18 -28.95
CA THR A 116 -24.30 10.38 -29.10
C THR A 116 -24.63 10.64 -30.58
N TYR A 117 -23.65 10.48 -31.48
CA TYR A 117 -23.84 10.63 -32.91
C TYR A 117 -24.78 9.55 -33.47
N ALA A 118 -24.61 8.28 -33.09
CA ALA A 118 -25.50 7.20 -33.52
C ALA A 118 -26.97 7.49 -33.15
N LEU A 119 -27.21 7.95 -31.92
CA LEU A 119 -28.54 8.35 -31.46
C LEU A 119 -29.07 9.57 -32.23
N TYR A 120 -28.22 10.58 -32.45
CA TYR A 120 -28.59 11.77 -33.24
C TYR A 120 -28.99 11.40 -34.67
N PHE A 121 -28.21 10.57 -35.38
CA PHE A 121 -28.53 10.18 -36.75
C PHE A 121 -29.75 9.27 -36.86
N THR A 122 -30.07 8.50 -35.82
CA THR A 122 -31.27 7.64 -35.80
C THR A 122 -32.55 8.44 -35.51
N ILE A 123 -32.49 9.39 -34.57
CA ILE A 123 -33.69 10.08 -34.03
C ILE A 123 -33.86 11.48 -34.63
N GLY A 124 -32.78 12.11 -35.10
CA GLY A 124 -32.78 13.47 -35.67
C GLY A 124 -32.91 14.60 -34.64
N SER A 125 -32.75 14.32 -33.34
CA SER A 125 -32.99 15.32 -32.27
C SER A 125 -31.71 16.05 -31.86
N ILE A 126 -31.68 17.37 -32.09
CA ILE A 126 -30.60 18.27 -31.62
C ILE A 126 -30.49 18.26 -30.09
N ASN A 127 -31.59 18.07 -29.37
CA ASN A 127 -31.56 18.03 -27.90
C ASN A 127 -30.75 16.83 -27.39
N LEU A 128 -30.85 15.66 -28.05
CA LEU A 128 -30.04 14.49 -27.70
C LEU A 128 -28.55 14.73 -27.95
N LEU A 129 -28.22 15.41 -29.05
CA LEU A 129 -26.85 15.81 -29.35
C LEU A 129 -26.28 16.71 -28.25
N VAL A 130 -27.06 17.73 -27.84
CA VAL A 130 -26.65 18.68 -26.78
C VAL A 130 -26.47 17.98 -25.43
N ILE A 131 -27.40 17.10 -25.06
CA ILE A 131 -27.30 16.34 -23.80
C ILE A 131 -26.09 15.41 -23.83
N GLY A 132 -25.91 14.62 -24.89
CA GLY A 132 -24.79 13.68 -25.00
C GLY A 132 -23.43 14.38 -25.00
N PHE A 133 -23.29 15.49 -25.72
CA PHE A 133 -22.08 16.32 -25.67
C PHE A 133 -21.78 16.85 -24.28
N SER A 134 -22.82 17.31 -23.56
CA SER A 134 -22.67 17.86 -22.21
C SER A 134 -22.25 16.78 -21.21
N VAL A 135 -22.75 15.54 -21.36
CA VAL A 135 -22.33 14.39 -20.53
C VAL A 135 -20.88 14.02 -20.80
N VAL A 136 -20.45 13.96 -22.07
CA VAL A 136 -19.04 13.66 -22.39
C VAL A 136 -18.11 14.78 -21.90
N ALA A 137 -18.52 16.03 -22.07
CA ALA A 137 -17.80 17.19 -21.53
C ALA A 137 -17.66 17.13 -20.01
N LEU A 138 -18.72 16.73 -19.30
CA LEU A 138 -18.69 16.52 -17.86
C LEU A 138 -17.65 15.45 -17.46
N ILE A 139 -17.62 14.32 -18.15
CA ILE A 139 -16.63 13.25 -17.89
C ILE A 139 -15.21 13.77 -18.12
N VAL A 140 -14.96 14.46 -19.26
CA VAL A 140 -13.67 15.06 -19.58
C VAL A 140 -13.26 16.11 -18.55
N PHE A 141 -14.20 16.94 -18.08
CA PHE A 141 -13.97 17.93 -17.02
C PHE A 141 -13.55 17.25 -15.72
N LEU A 142 -14.29 16.23 -15.27
CA LEU A 142 -14.00 15.50 -14.03
C LEU A 142 -12.63 14.81 -14.10
N CYS A 143 -12.31 14.13 -15.20
CA CYS A 143 -10.99 13.53 -15.41
C CYS A 143 -9.88 14.60 -15.43
N SER A 144 -10.10 15.71 -16.13
CA SER A 144 -9.14 16.82 -16.21
C SER A 144 -8.89 17.45 -14.84
N TYR A 145 -9.94 17.65 -14.05
CA TYR A 145 -9.86 18.27 -12.74
C TYR A 145 -9.25 17.34 -11.69
N TYR A 146 -9.66 16.07 -11.63
CA TYR A 146 -9.26 15.14 -10.56
C TYR A 146 -8.01 14.33 -10.88
N ILE A 147 -7.93 13.76 -12.09
CA ILE A 147 -6.84 12.86 -12.50
C ILE A 147 -5.64 13.66 -13.00
N PHE A 148 -5.89 14.68 -13.83
CA PHE A 148 -4.83 15.55 -14.36
C PHE A 148 -4.56 16.80 -13.51
N ARG A 149 -5.36 17.03 -12.46
CA ARG A 149 -5.18 18.12 -11.48
C ARG A 149 -5.18 19.52 -12.09
N LEU A 150 -5.92 19.68 -13.20
CA LEU A 150 -5.91 20.88 -14.02
C LEU A 150 -6.80 22.02 -13.50
N ARG A 151 -7.12 22.13 -12.19
CA ARG A 151 -7.90 23.22 -11.55
C ARG A 151 -8.82 24.01 -12.54
N TYR A 152 -8.55 25.30 -12.76
CA TYR A 152 -9.31 26.16 -13.68
C TYR A 152 -9.11 25.82 -15.16
N SER A 153 -7.95 25.26 -15.50
CA SER A 153 -7.61 24.86 -16.87
C SER A 153 -8.50 23.72 -17.37
N ALA A 154 -9.02 22.88 -16.48
CA ALA A 154 -9.96 21.80 -16.81
C ALA A 154 -11.17 22.33 -17.59
N VAL A 155 -11.64 23.54 -17.28
CA VAL A 155 -12.72 24.21 -18.02
C VAL A 155 -12.29 24.48 -19.46
N ILE A 156 -11.13 25.10 -19.66
CA ILE A 156 -10.58 25.42 -20.98
C ILE A 156 -10.44 24.14 -21.82
N PHE A 157 -9.93 23.08 -21.23
CA PHE A 157 -9.75 21.80 -21.92
C PHE A 157 -11.06 21.15 -22.33
N THR A 158 -12.05 21.18 -21.45
CA THR A 158 -13.39 20.68 -21.74
C THR A 158 -14.00 21.46 -22.90
N LEU A 159 -13.87 22.78 -22.90
CA LEU A 159 -14.37 23.64 -23.98
C LEU A 159 -13.64 23.42 -25.30
N ILE A 160 -12.32 23.20 -25.28
CA ILE A 160 -11.52 22.98 -26.50
C ILE A 160 -11.84 21.62 -27.14
N GLN A 161 -11.97 20.59 -26.31
CA GLN A 161 -12.39 19.28 -26.78
C GLN A 161 -13.80 19.38 -27.39
N LEU A 162 -14.75 20.01 -26.70
CA LEU A 162 -16.09 20.29 -27.25
C LEU A 162 -16.02 21.05 -28.58
N PHE A 163 -15.16 22.06 -28.67
CA PHE A 163 -14.96 22.85 -29.88
C PHE A 163 -14.49 21.98 -31.04
N PHE A 164 -13.47 21.15 -30.87
CA PHE A 164 -12.98 20.30 -31.95
C PHE A 164 -14.02 19.30 -32.45
N PHE A 165 -14.74 18.63 -31.55
CA PHE A 165 -15.79 17.68 -31.94
C PHE A 165 -16.97 18.37 -32.63
N SER A 166 -17.39 19.54 -32.14
CA SER A 166 -18.46 20.33 -32.75
C SER A 166 -18.06 20.89 -34.12
N LEU A 167 -16.82 21.37 -34.25
CA LEU A 167 -16.27 21.91 -35.49
C LEU A 167 -16.23 20.84 -36.59
N MET A 168 -15.79 19.63 -36.26
CA MET A 168 -15.74 18.54 -37.23
C MET A 168 -17.13 18.09 -37.67
N LEU A 169 -18.08 18.00 -36.73
CA LEU A 169 -19.48 17.69 -37.05
C LEU A 169 -20.11 18.74 -37.97
N TYR A 170 -19.83 20.03 -37.73
CA TYR A 170 -20.26 21.13 -38.60
C TYR A 170 -19.63 21.04 -40.00
N TYR A 171 -18.32 20.77 -40.08
CA TYR A 171 -17.59 20.68 -41.34
C TYR A 171 -18.14 19.60 -42.28
N VAL A 172 -18.57 18.44 -41.75
CA VAL A 172 -19.16 17.36 -42.55
C VAL A 172 -20.65 17.62 -42.88
N GLN A 173 -21.12 18.86 -42.69
CA GLN A 173 -22.43 19.36 -43.15
C GLN A 173 -23.68 18.70 -42.55
N TYR A 174 -23.54 17.84 -41.54
CA TYR A 174 -24.65 17.20 -40.83
C TYR A 174 -25.52 18.14 -40.00
N ILE A 175 -25.06 19.38 -39.85
CA ILE A 175 -25.70 20.46 -39.12
C ILE A 175 -25.69 21.73 -40.00
N THR A 176 -25.90 21.57 -41.30
CA THR A 176 -26.00 22.70 -42.25
C THR A 176 -27.17 23.64 -41.97
N ALA A 177 -28.20 23.15 -41.26
CA ALA A 177 -29.40 23.91 -40.92
C ALA A 177 -29.50 24.32 -39.45
N ALA A 178 -28.56 23.92 -38.57
CA ALA A 178 -28.61 24.33 -37.16
C ALA A 178 -27.72 25.55 -36.87
N PRO A 179 -28.17 26.44 -35.97
CA PRO A 179 -27.96 27.87 -36.08
C PRO A 179 -26.61 28.29 -35.49
N HIS A 180 -26.25 29.56 -35.70
CA HIS A 180 -25.21 30.27 -34.94
C HIS A 180 -25.30 30.07 -33.40
N ASP A 181 -26.39 29.51 -32.88
CA ASP A 181 -26.65 29.22 -31.48
C ASP A 181 -26.27 27.81 -30.99
N LEU A 182 -25.91 26.84 -31.84
CA LEU A 182 -25.61 25.46 -31.38
C LEU A 182 -24.38 25.43 -30.48
N PHE A 183 -23.29 26.09 -30.90
CA PHE A 183 -22.08 26.20 -30.09
C PHE A 183 -22.38 26.90 -28.77
N LEU A 184 -23.20 27.96 -28.81
CA LEU A 184 -23.64 28.68 -27.63
C LEU A 184 -24.47 27.80 -26.69
N LYS A 185 -25.42 27.02 -27.22
CA LYS A 185 -26.24 26.05 -26.47
C LYS A 185 -25.37 24.96 -25.84
N LEU A 186 -24.40 24.42 -26.57
CA LEU A 186 -23.47 23.42 -26.06
C LEU A 186 -22.59 24.00 -24.96
N ALA A 187 -22.05 25.20 -25.14
CA ALA A 187 -21.23 25.89 -24.15
C ALA A 187 -22.04 26.19 -22.88
N ILE A 188 -23.24 26.77 -23.01
CA ILE A 188 -24.13 27.10 -21.89
C ILE A 188 -24.57 25.82 -21.16
N THR A 189 -25.02 24.81 -21.89
CA THR A 189 -25.51 23.56 -21.28
C THR A 189 -24.37 22.85 -20.56
N SER A 190 -23.20 22.72 -21.18
CA SER A 190 -22.01 22.13 -20.55
C SER A 190 -21.57 22.92 -19.31
N LEU A 191 -21.66 24.25 -19.36
CA LEU A 191 -21.39 25.10 -18.20
C LEU A 191 -22.40 24.86 -17.07
N ILE A 192 -23.69 24.75 -17.37
CA ILE A 192 -24.74 24.45 -16.39
C ILE A 192 -24.50 23.07 -15.76
N PHE A 193 -24.26 22.03 -16.55
CA PHE A 193 -23.92 20.70 -16.01
C PHE A 193 -22.66 20.73 -15.15
N SER A 194 -21.65 21.49 -15.55
CA SER A 194 -20.41 21.69 -14.78
C SER A 194 -20.66 22.43 -13.46
N LEU A 195 -21.56 23.41 -13.44
CA LEU A 195 -21.95 24.13 -12.22
C LEU A 195 -22.77 23.24 -11.28
N ILE A 196 -23.70 22.44 -11.83
CA ILE A 196 -24.49 21.49 -11.05
C ILE A 196 -23.59 20.44 -10.40
N ILE A 197 -22.66 19.83 -11.15
CA ILE A 197 -21.72 18.86 -10.57
C ILE A 197 -20.81 19.52 -9.54
N TYR A 198 -20.36 20.76 -9.79
CA TYR A 198 -19.53 21.48 -8.85
C TYR A 198 -20.28 21.73 -7.53
N ALA A 199 -21.53 22.18 -7.61
CA ALA A 199 -22.39 22.36 -6.44
C ALA A 199 -22.62 21.03 -5.71
N PHE A 200 -22.94 19.95 -6.43
CA PHE A 200 -23.10 18.61 -5.87
C PHE A 200 -21.84 18.16 -5.11
N LEU A 201 -20.67 18.28 -5.74
CA LEU A 201 -19.40 17.93 -5.11
C LEU A 201 -19.11 18.85 -3.92
N TYR A 202 -19.45 20.14 -3.99
CA TYR A 202 -19.31 21.05 -2.86
C TYR A 202 -20.13 20.58 -1.65
N PHE A 203 -21.41 20.23 -1.86
CA PHE A 203 -22.28 19.74 -0.79
C PHE A 203 -21.80 18.42 -0.20
N ILE A 204 -21.31 17.49 -1.03
CA ILE A 204 -20.74 16.23 -0.55
C ILE A 204 -19.43 16.45 0.22
N ASN A 205 -18.61 17.42 -0.21
CA ASN A 205 -17.34 17.70 0.45
C ASN A 205 -17.49 18.47 1.76
N ALA A 206 -18.60 19.18 1.98
CA ALA A 206 -18.78 20.01 3.17
C ALA A 206 -18.68 19.19 4.49
N PRO A 207 -19.36 18.03 4.64
CA PRO A 207 -19.19 17.17 5.81
C PRO A 207 -17.76 16.65 5.98
N LEU A 208 -17.13 16.16 4.90
CA LEU A 208 -15.76 15.61 4.94
C LEU A 208 -14.74 16.68 5.34
N LYS A 209 -14.88 17.88 4.77
CA LYS A 209 -14.02 19.03 5.10
C LYS A 209 -14.20 19.48 6.55
N LYS A 210 -15.41 19.36 7.11
CA LYS A 210 -15.66 19.66 8.52
C LYS A 210 -15.05 18.61 9.46
N ALA A 211 -15.13 17.33 9.11
CA ALA A 211 -14.64 16.24 9.94
C ALA A 211 -13.11 16.08 9.92
N PHE A 212 -12.50 16.15 8.73
CA PHE A 212 -11.08 15.83 8.55
C PHE A 212 -10.22 17.06 8.20
N SER A 213 -10.80 18.27 8.15
CA SER A 213 -10.14 19.49 7.67
C SER A 213 -9.63 19.42 6.22
N VAL A 214 -9.93 18.35 5.49
CA VAL A 214 -9.52 18.11 4.09
C VAL A 214 -10.77 17.90 3.23
N SER A 215 -10.82 18.48 2.03
CA SER A 215 -11.91 18.15 1.11
C SER A 215 -11.70 16.73 0.55
N GLY A 216 -12.75 15.91 0.56
CA GLY A 216 -12.68 14.54 0.01
C GLY A 216 -12.19 14.52 -1.45
N THR A 217 -12.59 15.52 -2.22
CA THR A 217 -12.11 15.76 -3.59
C THR A 217 -10.62 16.06 -3.71
N LYS A 218 -10.05 16.82 -2.77
CA LYS A 218 -8.61 17.10 -2.70
C LYS A 218 -7.86 15.84 -2.29
N ALA A 219 -8.35 15.13 -1.26
CA ALA A 219 -7.79 13.85 -0.82
C ALA A 219 -7.79 12.81 -1.95
N PHE A 220 -8.90 12.65 -2.67
CA PHE A 220 -9.00 11.77 -3.83
C PHE A 220 -8.00 12.13 -4.93
N SER A 221 -7.88 13.42 -5.26
CA SER A 221 -6.92 13.87 -6.27
C SER A 221 -5.46 13.63 -5.84
N MET A 222 -5.12 13.88 -4.57
CA MET A 222 -3.81 13.58 -4.00
C MET A 222 -3.52 12.08 -4.04
N PHE A 223 -4.49 11.25 -3.66
CA PHE A 223 -4.40 9.80 -3.71
C PHE A 223 -4.19 9.26 -5.12
N VAL A 224 -5.02 9.67 -6.09
CA VAL A 224 -4.84 9.32 -7.51
C VAL A 224 -3.47 9.77 -8.00
N SER A 225 -2.99 10.93 -7.54
CA SER A 225 -1.67 11.38 -7.93
C SER A 225 -0.53 10.60 -7.28
N GLN A 226 -0.68 10.18 -6.03
CA GLN A 226 0.31 9.32 -5.39
C GLN A 226 0.34 7.97 -6.09
N TRP A 227 -0.82 7.41 -6.43
CA TRP A 227 -0.90 6.14 -7.13
C TRP A 227 -0.28 6.22 -8.54
N LEU A 228 -0.63 7.25 -9.33
CA LEU A 228 -0.22 7.33 -10.74
C LEU A 228 1.14 8.00 -10.99
N TYR A 229 1.65 8.75 -10.03
CA TYR A 229 2.86 9.58 -10.16
C TYR A 229 3.78 9.53 -8.93
N GLU A 230 3.52 8.68 -7.93
CA GLU A 230 4.29 8.58 -6.68
C GLU A 230 4.43 9.93 -5.94
N SER A 231 3.46 10.83 -6.16
CA SER A 231 3.45 12.18 -5.60
C SER A 231 3.38 12.17 -4.07
N LYS A 232 4.18 13.06 -3.48
CA LYS A 232 4.29 13.29 -2.03
C LYS A 232 3.28 14.31 -1.47
N ASP A 233 2.33 14.75 -2.28
CA ASP A 233 1.34 15.76 -1.85
C ASP A 233 0.45 15.24 -0.70
N LEU A 234 0.24 13.92 -0.64
CA LEU A 234 -0.54 13.30 0.44
C LEU A 234 0.24 13.28 1.76
N ASP A 235 1.57 13.04 1.75
CA ASP A 235 2.44 13.16 2.93
C ASP A 235 2.33 14.56 3.54
N ALA A 236 2.34 15.63 2.71
CA ALA A 236 2.20 17.00 3.21
C ALA A 236 0.84 17.27 3.86
N GLU A 237 -0.22 16.61 3.39
CA GLU A 237 -1.54 16.72 4.03
C GLU A 237 -1.61 15.90 5.33
N PHE A 238 -0.99 14.71 5.36
CA PHE A 238 -0.82 13.94 6.59
C PHE A 238 -0.03 14.71 7.64
N ASP A 239 1.04 15.42 7.26
CA ASP A 239 1.82 16.26 8.17
C ASP A 239 0.99 17.42 8.74
N ARG A 240 0.11 18.01 7.92
CA ARG A 240 -0.76 19.12 8.35
C ARG A 240 -1.82 18.69 9.37
N ILE A 241 -2.34 17.48 9.25
CA ILE A 241 -3.38 16.94 10.16
C ILE A 241 -2.79 16.06 11.27
N GLY A 242 -1.53 15.67 11.14
CA GLY A 242 -0.83 14.83 12.08
C GLY A 242 -0.63 15.53 13.43
N THR A 243 -0.36 14.72 14.44
CA THR A 243 -0.09 15.20 15.80
C THR A 243 1.30 14.75 16.21
N TYR A 244 1.99 15.55 17.03
CA TYR A 244 3.26 15.13 17.62
C TYR A 244 3.02 13.99 18.62
N ALA A 245 3.83 12.94 18.50
CA ALA A 245 3.83 11.82 19.42
C ALA A 245 5.26 11.58 19.92
N ASP A 246 5.41 11.39 21.22
CA ASP A 246 6.65 10.90 21.81
C ASP A 246 6.68 9.38 21.70
N THR A 247 7.81 8.84 21.25
CA THR A 247 7.99 7.39 21.12
C THR A 247 9.42 6.97 21.46
N TYR A 248 9.63 5.66 21.53
CA TYR A 248 10.93 5.05 21.81
C TYR A 248 11.58 4.55 20.52
N VAL A 249 12.91 4.63 20.48
CA VAL A 249 13.72 3.92 19.49
C VAL A 249 14.69 3.05 20.25
N ASP A 250 14.43 1.75 20.27
CA ASP A 250 15.31 0.81 20.93
C ASP A 250 16.48 0.45 20.03
N SER A 251 17.65 0.29 20.64
CA SER A 251 18.84 -0.07 19.91
C SER A 251 19.84 -0.86 20.73
N LEU A 252 20.50 -1.79 20.05
CA LEU A 252 21.58 -2.60 20.57
C LEU A 252 22.76 -2.55 19.59
N LEU A 253 23.92 -2.12 20.08
CA LEU A 253 25.15 -2.06 19.30
C LEU A 253 26.06 -3.22 19.69
N ILE A 254 26.42 -4.06 18.72
CA ILE A 254 27.25 -5.25 18.94
C ILE A 254 28.39 -5.27 17.94
N ARG A 255 29.60 -5.59 18.42
CA ARG A 255 30.79 -5.69 17.59
C ARG A 255 31.35 -7.11 17.62
N ASN A 256 31.72 -7.63 16.46
CA ASN A 256 32.54 -8.82 16.31
C ASN A 256 33.80 -8.49 15.48
N GLY A 257 34.56 -9.52 15.07
CA GLY A 257 35.74 -9.32 14.23
C GLY A 257 35.46 -8.90 12.78
N GLN A 258 34.20 -9.00 12.31
CA GLN A 258 33.79 -8.61 10.96
C GLN A 258 33.32 -7.15 10.91
N GLY A 259 32.79 -6.63 12.02
CA GLY A 259 32.30 -5.25 12.08
C GLY A 259 31.39 -5.00 13.27
N THR A 260 30.72 -3.85 13.21
CA THR A 260 29.72 -3.37 14.16
C THR A 260 28.34 -3.48 13.53
N CYS A 261 27.43 -4.17 14.20
CA CYS A 261 26.02 -4.28 13.83
C CYS A 261 25.16 -3.50 14.81
N LEU A 262 24.24 -2.70 14.29
CA LEU A 262 23.21 -2.00 15.05
C LEU A 262 21.86 -2.70 14.81
N ILE A 263 21.29 -3.24 15.88
CA ILE A 263 19.95 -3.82 15.87
C ILE A 263 19.01 -2.77 16.45
N THR A 264 17.92 -2.46 15.77
CA THR A 264 16.98 -1.39 16.13
C THR A 264 15.53 -1.87 16.07
N SER A 265 14.70 -1.36 16.97
CA SER A 265 13.24 -1.50 16.93
C SER A 265 12.65 -0.12 17.23
N PRO A 266 12.43 0.71 16.20
CA PRO A 266 11.73 1.96 16.38
C PRO A 266 10.26 1.65 16.69
N GLN A 267 9.69 2.26 17.74
CA GLN A 267 8.28 2.09 18.09
C GLN A 267 7.43 3.05 17.23
N VAL A 268 7.55 2.89 15.91
CA VAL A 268 6.75 3.54 14.85
C VAL A 268 6.37 2.48 13.83
N HIS A 269 5.20 2.64 13.22
CA HIS A 269 4.72 1.73 12.18
C HIS A 269 5.20 2.20 10.79
N PHE A 270 5.32 1.29 9.82
CA PHE A 270 5.83 1.60 8.47
C PHE A 270 4.72 1.49 7.41
N GLY A 271 3.87 2.51 7.29
CA GLY A 271 2.72 2.41 6.41
C GLY A 271 1.95 3.71 6.24
N PRO A 272 1.02 3.80 5.27
CA PRO A 272 0.12 2.69 4.98
C PRO A 272 0.37 1.93 3.65
N PHE A 273 1.08 2.49 2.67
CA PHE A 273 1.38 1.81 1.40
C PHE A 273 2.39 2.59 0.54
N GLY A 274 3.09 1.87 -0.34
CA GLY A 274 4.00 2.45 -1.34
C GLY A 274 5.07 3.30 -0.68
N ASN A 275 5.21 4.56 -1.07
CA ASN A 275 6.19 5.48 -0.50
C ASN A 275 5.63 6.40 0.60
N LEU A 276 4.39 6.22 1.05
CA LEU A 276 3.72 7.11 2.01
C LEU A 276 3.95 6.68 3.45
N GLY A 277 3.81 7.62 4.38
CA GLY A 277 3.65 7.30 5.79
C GLY A 277 4.85 6.57 6.43
N GLY A 278 6.03 6.69 5.85
CA GLY A 278 7.22 5.97 6.29
C GLY A 278 7.27 4.49 5.89
N SER A 279 6.45 4.03 4.95
CA SER A 279 6.47 2.64 4.44
C SER A 279 7.86 2.13 4.07
N ASN A 280 8.76 2.98 3.54
CA ASN A 280 10.14 2.61 3.18
C ASN A 280 11.18 2.87 4.30
N PHE A 281 10.74 3.12 5.54
CA PHE A 281 11.65 3.49 6.62
C PHE A 281 12.66 2.41 6.97
N PRO A 282 12.36 1.09 6.97
CA PRO A 282 13.38 0.08 7.24
C PRO A 282 14.60 0.23 6.32
N ALA A 283 14.38 0.35 5.01
CA ALA A 283 15.46 0.50 4.03
C ALA A 283 16.19 1.85 4.16
N LEU A 284 15.44 2.95 4.34
CA LEU A 284 16.04 4.29 4.48
C LEU A 284 16.83 4.43 5.79
N MET A 285 16.31 3.90 6.91
CA MET A 285 17.00 3.87 8.20
C MET A 285 18.29 3.10 8.08
N SER A 286 18.24 1.88 7.53
CA SER A 286 19.45 1.10 7.36
C SER A 286 20.47 1.79 6.47
N HIS A 287 20.05 2.36 5.33
CA HIS A 287 20.94 3.10 4.45
C HIS A 287 21.64 4.28 5.16
N GLU A 288 20.91 5.04 5.98
CA GLU A 288 21.49 6.16 6.72
C GLU A 288 22.43 5.71 7.86
N LEU A 289 22.07 4.65 8.58
CA LEU A 289 22.83 4.16 9.73
C LEU A 289 24.07 3.37 9.30
N GLU A 290 24.01 2.63 8.20
CA GLU A 290 25.15 1.87 7.62
C GLU A 290 26.27 2.77 7.09
N LYS A 291 26.06 4.10 7.04
CA LYS A 291 27.15 5.06 6.85
C LYS A 291 28.10 5.12 8.06
N LYS A 292 27.70 4.58 9.21
CA LYS A 292 28.46 4.63 10.48
C LYS A 292 28.70 3.27 11.13
N VAL A 293 27.96 2.23 10.73
CA VAL A 293 28.11 0.85 11.20
C VAL A 293 28.15 -0.09 10.00
N ASP A 294 28.68 -1.29 10.17
CA ASP A 294 28.83 -2.26 9.08
C ASP A 294 27.51 -2.98 8.73
N CYS A 295 26.52 -2.94 9.62
CA CYS A 295 25.19 -3.51 9.38
C CYS A 295 24.13 -2.83 10.25
N SER A 296 22.97 -2.51 9.66
CA SER A 296 21.78 -2.07 10.39
C SER A 296 20.64 -3.05 10.18
N ILE A 297 20.10 -3.57 11.28
CA ILE A 297 18.94 -4.45 11.32
C ILE A 297 17.80 -3.66 11.97
N VAL A 298 16.66 -3.57 11.28
CA VAL A 298 15.45 -2.88 11.74
C VAL A 298 14.38 -3.94 12.00
N MET A 299 13.77 -3.92 13.18
CA MET A 299 12.67 -4.79 13.58
C MET A 299 11.36 -4.00 13.65
N HIS A 300 10.23 -4.68 13.58
CA HIS A 300 8.92 -4.07 13.87
C HIS A 300 8.80 -3.70 15.35
N GLY A 301 8.18 -2.55 15.60
CA GLY A 301 7.87 -2.06 16.95
C GLY A 301 6.52 -2.58 17.44
N ALA A 302 6.25 -2.48 18.74
CA ALA A 302 4.93 -2.76 19.29
C ALA A 302 4.07 -1.49 19.23
N CYS A 303 3.57 -1.17 18.05
CA CYS A 303 2.70 -0.02 17.80
C CYS A 303 1.78 -0.27 16.60
N THR A 304 0.65 0.43 16.58
CA THR A 304 -0.31 0.42 15.47
C THR A 304 -0.01 1.52 14.46
N HIS A 305 -0.76 1.50 13.35
CA HIS A 305 -0.81 2.54 12.33
C HIS A 305 -1.07 3.98 12.83
N ASP A 306 -1.54 4.19 14.08
CA ASP A 306 -1.61 5.52 14.70
C ASP A 306 -0.22 6.19 14.83
N TYR A 307 0.84 5.38 14.82
CA TYR A 307 2.24 5.79 14.91
C TYR A 307 2.94 5.80 13.54
N ASN A 308 2.20 5.86 12.44
CA ASN A 308 2.77 6.08 11.12
C ASN A 308 3.41 7.49 11.03
N PRO A 309 4.70 7.59 10.65
CA PRO A 309 5.32 8.87 10.38
C PRO A 309 4.60 9.61 9.25
N THR A 310 4.24 10.87 9.45
CA THR A 310 3.47 11.66 8.47
C THR A 310 4.18 11.85 7.13
N THR A 311 5.51 11.93 7.15
CA THR A 311 6.34 12.19 5.97
C THR A 311 7.67 11.48 6.05
N THR A 312 8.37 11.38 4.91
CA THR A 312 9.74 10.86 4.89
C THR A 312 10.75 11.73 5.66
N ALA A 313 10.47 13.02 5.86
CA ALA A 313 11.37 13.91 6.62
C ALA A 313 11.46 13.51 8.11
N GLN A 314 10.45 12.84 8.65
CA GLN A 314 10.44 12.35 10.03
C GLN A 314 11.52 11.29 10.30
N LEU A 315 12.13 10.70 9.27
CA LEU A 315 13.25 9.77 9.39
C LEU A 315 14.43 10.33 10.21
N THR A 316 14.69 11.63 10.10
CA THR A 316 15.77 12.28 10.86
C THR A 316 15.50 12.28 12.37
N ASN A 317 14.24 12.32 12.79
CA ASN A 317 13.86 12.26 14.20
C ASN A 317 14.09 10.86 14.81
N ILE A 318 14.16 9.82 13.97
CA ILE A 318 14.47 8.44 14.39
C ILE A 318 15.99 8.19 14.31
N THR A 319 16.61 8.54 13.19
CA THR A 319 18.04 8.28 12.94
C THR A 319 18.96 9.21 13.73
N GLY A 320 18.52 10.42 14.09
CA GLY A 320 19.27 11.39 14.89
C GLY A 320 19.67 10.85 16.27
N PRO A 321 18.73 10.38 17.11
CA PRO A 321 19.03 9.74 18.39
C PRO A 321 19.93 8.51 18.24
N LEU A 322 19.68 7.66 17.23
CA LEU A 322 20.50 6.47 16.95
C LEU A 322 21.95 6.84 16.60
N ASN A 323 22.14 7.91 15.82
CA ASN A 323 23.46 8.43 15.49
C ASN A 323 24.24 8.85 16.74
N SER A 324 23.60 9.54 17.69
CA SER A 324 24.20 9.88 18.99
C SER A 324 24.47 8.64 19.86
N PHE A 325 23.57 7.66 19.81
CA PHE A 325 23.74 6.39 20.52
C PHE A 325 24.96 5.61 20.01
N ILE A 326 25.15 5.49 18.69
CA ILE A 326 26.33 4.83 18.10
C ILE A 326 27.61 5.48 18.62
N LEU A 327 27.72 6.82 18.51
CA LEU A 327 28.92 7.57 18.89
C LEU A 327 29.25 7.45 20.38
N SER A 328 28.24 7.51 21.25
CA SER A 328 28.43 7.42 22.70
C SER A 328 28.72 5.99 23.18
N SER A 329 28.24 4.98 22.45
CA SER A 329 28.40 3.56 22.81
C SER A 329 29.77 2.99 22.46
N GLU A 330 30.53 3.58 21.53
CA GLU A 330 31.86 3.06 21.14
C GLU A 330 32.82 2.88 22.32
N LYS A 331 32.73 3.78 23.32
CA LYS A 331 33.58 3.75 24.53
C LYS A 331 33.02 2.83 25.64
N GLN A 332 31.82 2.29 25.46
CA GLN A 332 31.10 1.50 26.47
C GLN A 332 30.95 0.02 26.10
N LEU A 333 31.56 -0.41 25.00
CA LEU A 333 31.54 -1.80 24.56
C LEU A 333 32.19 -2.70 25.60
N ARG A 334 31.51 -3.81 25.91
CA ARG A 334 31.98 -4.84 26.85
C ARG A 334 31.70 -6.23 26.30
N GLN A 335 32.41 -7.23 26.81
CA GLN A 335 32.18 -8.62 26.41
C GLN A 335 30.71 -9.01 26.68
N ALA A 336 30.05 -9.53 25.65
CA ALA A 336 28.67 -9.97 25.75
C ALA A 336 28.60 -11.37 26.36
N LYS A 337 27.72 -11.54 27.37
CA LYS A 337 27.22 -12.84 27.79
C LYS A 337 25.75 -12.93 27.42
N PHE A 338 25.31 -14.05 26.86
CA PHE A 338 23.91 -14.22 26.48
C PHE A 338 23.26 -15.47 27.06
N SER A 339 21.94 -15.37 27.23
CA SER A 339 21.03 -16.48 27.43
C SER A 339 19.78 -16.24 26.59
N PHE A 340 19.10 -17.31 26.20
CA PHE A 340 17.84 -17.22 25.48
C PHE A 340 16.78 -18.04 26.22
N ILE A 341 15.64 -17.41 26.47
CA ILE A 341 14.49 -18.03 27.14
C ILE A 341 13.26 -17.76 26.30
N ARG A 342 12.40 -18.75 26.15
CA ARG A 342 11.09 -18.61 25.51
C ARG A 342 10.03 -19.21 26.40
N THR A 343 8.92 -18.52 26.57
CA THR A 343 7.75 -19.03 27.29
C THR A 343 6.50 -18.77 26.46
N GLN A 344 5.46 -19.53 26.78
CA GLN A 344 4.18 -19.44 26.12
C GLN A 344 3.09 -19.38 27.19
N PHE A 345 2.07 -18.56 26.94
CA PHE A 345 0.85 -18.52 27.73
C PHE A 345 -0.33 -18.47 26.78
N ASN A 346 -1.15 -19.52 26.80
CA ASN A 346 -2.17 -19.78 25.78
C ASN A 346 -1.55 -19.71 24.37
N ASN A 347 -2.03 -18.82 23.50
CA ASN A 347 -1.56 -18.69 22.12
C ASN A 347 -0.37 -17.74 21.96
N ALA A 348 -0.04 -16.92 22.97
CA ALA A 348 1.06 -15.97 22.87
C ALA A 348 2.37 -16.58 23.35
N THR A 349 3.42 -16.33 22.59
CA THR A 349 4.81 -16.63 22.90
C THR A 349 5.56 -15.33 23.18
N ALA A 350 6.37 -15.33 24.23
CA ALA A 350 7.31 -14.27 24.50
C ALA A 350 8.71 -14.87 24.65
N SER A 351 9.70 -14.22 24.05
CA SER A 351 11.11 -14.62 24.14
C SER A 351 11.96 -13.52 24.75
N HIS A 352 12.99 -13.89 25.51
CA HIS A 352 14.06 -13.01 25.97
C HIS A 352 15.39 -13.46 25.39
N LEU A 353 16.02 -12.59 24.61
CA LEU A 353 17.47 -12.60 24.41
C LEU A 353 18.10 -11.69 25.47
N ILE A 354 18.64 -12.32 26.50
CA ILE A 354 19.32 -11.63 27.60
C ILE A 354 20.76 -11.38 27.18
N LEU A 355 21.24 -10.14 27.29
CA LEU A 355 22.60 -9.72 27.02
C LEU A 355 23.15 -8.89 28.17
N ASN A 356 23.96 -9.54 29.02
CA ASN A 356 24.39 -8.97 30.29
C ASN A 356 23.18 -8.47 31.12
N ASP A 357 23.04 -7.15 31.29
CA ASP A 357 21.98 -6.51 32.10
C ASP A 357 20.86 -5.92 31.22
N TYR A 358 20.83 -6.27 29.94
CA TYR A 358 19.86 -5.79 28.95
C TYR A 358 19.09 -6.96 28.35
N VAL A 359 17.90 -6.69 27.84
CA VAL A 359 17.07 -7.72 27.21
C VAL A 359 16.44 -7.22 25.91
N LEU A 360 16.46 -8.06 24.88
CA LEU A 360 15.57 -7.96 23.72
C LEU A 360 14.41 -8.93 23.93
N SER A 361 13.20 -8.41 23.98
CA SER A 361 11.98 -9.20 24.13
C SER A 361 11.21 -9.22 22.81
N THR A 362 10.87 -10.41 22.34
CA THR A 362 10.09 -10.58 21.11
C THR A 362 8.81 -11.36 21.37
N PHE A 363 7.77 -11.03 20.61
CA PHE A 363 6.42 -11.51 20.85
C PHE A 363 5.81 -12.08 19.56
N SER A 364 5.11 -13.20 19.67
CA SER A 364 4.41 -13.84 18.55
C SER A 364 3.18 -14.57 19.05
N ARG A 365 2.23 -14.84 18.14
CA ARG A 365 1.11 -15.75 18.37
C ARG A 365 1.10 -16.95 17.43
N HIS A 366 2.16 -17.13 16.65
CA HIS A 366 2.24 -18.22 15.67
C HIS A 366 1.89 -19.58 16.31
N PRO A 367 1.03 -20.40 15.66
CA PRO A 367 0.50 -20.25 14.31
C PRO A 367 -0.77 -19.38 14.20
N ASN A 368 -1.28 -18.84 15.30
CA ASN A 368 -2.36 -17.84 15.28
C ASN A 368 -1.83 -16.50 14.76
N THR A 369 -2.76 -15.68 14.26
CA THR A 369 -2.47 -14.36 13.68
C THR A 369 -1.63 -13.51 14.62
N THR A 370 -0.52 -13.00 14.08
CA THR A 370 0.17 -11.83 14.61
C THR A 370 -0.32 -10.62 13.86
N GLU A 371 -0.63 -9.56 14.60
CA GLU A 371 -1.10 -8.28 14.08
C GLU A 371 -0.59 -7.17 15.00
N ASP A 372 -0.73 -5.94 14.54
CA ASP A 372 -0.26 -4.75 15.24
C ASP A 372 -0.67 -4.73 16.72
N MET A 373 0.31 -4.52 17.60
CA MET A 373 0.07 -4.31 19.02
C MET A 373 -0.17 -2.85 19.31
N ASP A 374 -1.19 -2.56 20.12
CA ASP A 374 -1.39 -1.21 20.66
C ASP A 374 -0.12 -0.70 21.36
N TYR A 375 0.21 0.58 21.15
CA TYR A 375 1.41 1.18 21.73
C TYR A 375 1.42 1.11 23.27
N GLY A 376 0.25 1.29 23.91
CA GLY A 376 0.10 1.13 25.34
C GLY A 376 0.39 -0.29 25.84
N LEU A 377 0.01 -1.31 25.06
CA LEU A 377 0.41 -2.70 25.31
C LEU A 377 1.93 -2.86 25.19
N GLY A 378 2.56 -2.30 24.15
CA GLY A 378 4.01 -2.30 23.97
C GLY A 378 4.77 -1.69 25.17
N LEU A 379 4.31 -0.54 25.67
CA LEU A 379 4.86 0.11 26.86
C LEU A 379 4.72 -0.74 28.12
N LEU A 380 3.58 -1.40 28.30
CA LEU A 380 3.37 -2.30 29.45
C LEU A 380 4.32 -3.51 29.38
N LEU A 381 4.48 -4.11 28.20
CA LEU A 381 5.41 -5.23 28.00
C LEU A 381 6.86 -4.80 28.26
N ARG A 382 7.25 -3.60 27.82
CA ARG A 382 8.54 -2.99 28.17
C ARG A 382 8.73 -2.92 29.68
N GLU A 383 7.77 -2.35 30.39
CA GLU A 383 7.86 -2.14 31.83
C GLU A 383 7.91 -3.46 32.61
N ILE A 384 7.27 -4.51 32.11
CA ILE A 384 7.43 -5.85 32.71
C ILE A 384 8.87 -6.36 32.50
N GLY A 385 9.45 -6.11 31.34
CA GLY A 385 10.83 -6.53 31.00
C GLY A 385 11.91 -5.79 31.76
N THR A 386 11.71 -4.51 32.10
CA THR A 386 12.67 -3.71 32.87
C THR A 386 12.76 -4.11 34.35
N LYS A 387 11.89 -5.00 34.85
CA LYS A 387 11.93 -5.43 36.26
C LYS A 387 13.21 -6.16 36.65
N ASP A 388 13.77 -6.96 35.75
CA ASP A 388 14.99 -7.74 36.01
C ASP A 388 16.22 -7.18 35.28
N PHE A 389 16.02 -6.21 34.39
CA PHE A 389 17.05 -5.71 33.48
C PHE A 389 17.10 -4.18 33.50
N ARG A 390 18.28 -3.62 33.29
CA ARG A 390 18.47 -2.17 33.25
C ARG A 390 17.63 -1.50 32.16
N THR A 391 17.45 -2.19 31.03
CA THR A 391 16.66 -1.72 29.89
C THR A 391 16.11 -2.92 29.13
N ALA A 392 14.89 -2.78 28.63
CA ALA A 392 14.24 -3.76 27.77
C ALA A 392 13.92 -3.14 26.41
N MET A 393 14.40 -3.79 25.36
CA MET A 393 14.00 -3.58 23.97
C MET A 393 12.84 -4.50 23.64
N ILE A 394 11.85 -4.02 22.89
CA ILE A 394 10.61 -4.75 22.56
C ILE A 394 10.46 -4.77 21.04
N ALA A 395 10.16 -5.94 20.47
CA ALA A 395 9.81 -6.07 19.07
C ALA A 395 8.64 -7.04 18.87
N ASP A 396 7.70 -6.68 18.00
CA ASP A 396 6.72 -7.62 17.47
C ASP A 396 7.41 -8.49 16.40
N GLU A 397 7.20 -9.81 16.45
CA GLU A 397 7.73 -10.69 15.42
C GLU A 397 6.93 -10.57 14.12
N HIS A 398 5.64 -10.22 14.16
CA HIS A 398 4.78 -10.03 12.98
C HIS A 398 4.94 -11.16 11.92
N ASN A 399 4.88 -12.41 12.39
CA ASN A 399 5.38 -13.60 11.66
C ASN A 399 4.33 -14.69 11.42
N ALA A 400 3.05 -14.35 11.53
CA ALA A 400 1.93 -15.24 11.27
C ALA A 400 0.78 -14.49 10.61
N GLU A 401 0.89 -14.26 9.30
CA GLU A 401 -0.18 -13.71 8.48
C GLU A 401 -1.19 -14.82 8.12
N THR A 402 -2.47 -14.60 8.44
CA THR A 402 -3.57 -15.56 8.24
C THR A 402 -4.74 -14.99 7.41
N GLY A 403 -4.66 -13.72 7.01
CA GLY A 403 -5.72 -12.95 6.35
C GLY A 403 -6.67 -12.23 7.32
N GLU A 404 -6.46 -12.34 8.62
CA GLU A 404 -7.26 -11.64 9.63
C GLU A 404 -6.67 -10.24 9.88
N ILE A 405 -7.33 -9.20 9.37
CA ILE A 405 -6.93 -7.82 9.59
C ILE A 405 -7.51 -7.35 10.94
N THR A 406 -6.67 -7.15 11.94
CA THR A 406 -7.07 -6.71 13.29
C THR A 406 -5.97 -5.90 13.96
N GLN A 407 -6.19 -5.48 15.20
CA GLN A 407 -5.14 -4.92 16.05
C GLN A 407 -5.37 -5.39 17.49
N PHE A 408 -4.30 -5.62 18.22
CA PHE A 408 -4.36 -6.11 19.60
C PHE A 408 -4.35 -4.95 20.57
N LEU A 409 -5.56 -4.47 20.90
CA LEU A 409 -5.78 -3.40 21.85
C LEU A 409 -5.51 -3.83 23.30
N LEU A 410 -4.98 -2.92 24.10
CA LEU A 410 -4.83 -3.16 25.55
C LEU A 410 -6.19 -3.50 26.18
N GLY A 411 -6.23 -4.61 26.91
CA GLY A 411 -7.45 -5.14 27.52
C GLY A 411 -8.15 -6.22 26.69
N SER A 412 -7.68 -6.51 25.47
CA SER A 412 -8.16 -7.66 24.69
C SER A 412 -7.69 -9.00 25.30
N GLN A 413 -8.24 -10.09 24.79
CA GLN A 413 -7.80 -11.43 25.15
C GLN A 413 -6.33 -11.63 24.73
N GLU A 414 -5.98 -11.25 23.51
CA GLU A 414 -4.64 -11.36 22.92
C GLU A 414 -3.62 -10.57 23.73
N ALA A 415 -3.96 -9.33 24.11
CA ALA A 415 -3.14 -8.53 25.00
C ALA A 415 -2.88 -9.24 26.35
N SER A 416 -3.91 -9.88 26.91
CA SER A 416 -3.79 -10.66 28.14
C SER A 416 -2.90 -11.90 27.97
N GLU A 417 -2.93 -12.53 26.78
CA GLU A 417 -2.05 -13.64 26.44
C GLU A 417 -0.58 -13.19 26.40
N TYR A 418 -0.27 -12.08 25.71
CA TYR A 418 1.09 -11.52 25.67
C TYR A 418 1.61 -11.14 27.06
N ILE A 419 0.78 -10.48 27.88
CA ILE A 419 1.13 -10.13 29.26
C ILE A 419 1.39 -11.40 30.09
N GLY A 420 0.57 -12.44 29.91
CA GLY A 420 0.75 -13.74 30.56
C GLY A 420 2.08 -14.40 30.19
N ALA A 421 2.43 -14.41 28.90
CA ALA A 421 3.70 -14.96 28.41
C ALA A 421 4.89 -14.16 28.96
N MET A 422 4.80 -12.83 28.99
CA MET A 422 5.84 -11.98 29.56
C MET A 422 6.04 -12.19 31.07
N ARG A 423 4.97 -12.45 31.82
CA ARG A 423 5.05 -12.80 33.26
C ARG A 423 5.66 -14.19 33.49
N ALA A 424 5.39 -15.14 32.60
CA ALA A 424 6.03 -16.45 32.64
C ALA A 424 7.55 -16.32 32.39
N LEU A 425 7.96 -15.47 31.44
CA LEU A 425 9.37 -15.11 31.23
C LEU A 425 10.03 -14.56 32.49
N HIS A 426 9.44 -13.55 33.13
CA HIS A 426 9.96 -12.96 34.37
C HIS A 426 10.25 -14.03 35.44
N SER A 427 9.37 -15.03 35.56
CA SER A 427 9.58 -16.14 36.49
C SER A 427 10.76 -17.05 36.07
N ALA A 428 10.91 -17.29 34.77
CA ALA A 428 11.95 -18.13 34.19
C ALA A 428 13.34 -17.47 34.17
N VAL A 429 13.42 -16.13 34.16
CA VAL A 429 14.69 -15.36 34.17
C VAL A 429 15.58 -15.72 35.35
N ARG A 430 15.02 -16.10 36.49
CA ARG A 430 15.79 -16.52 37.69
C ARG A 430 16.71 -17.73 37.44
N SER A 431 16.37 -18.55 36.44
CA SER A 431 17.17 -19.72 36.04
C SER A 431 18.15 -19.41 34.91
N ALA A 432 18.13 -18.19 34.36
CA ALA A 432 19.02 -17.77 33.29
C ALA A 432 20.47 -17.78 33.76
N LYS A 433 21.35 -18.36 32.94
CA LYS A 433 22.80 -18.32 33.17
C LYS A 433 23.47 -17.77 31.90
N PRO A 434 23.61 -16.45 31.76
CA PRO A 434 24.27 -15.87 30.59
C PRO A 434 25.72 -16.34 30.46
N GLU A 435 26.06 -16.89 29.29
CA GLU A 435 27.38 -17.42 28.96
C GLU A 435 28.09 -16.51 27.93
N PRO A 436 29.44 -16.47 27.89
CA PRO A 436 30.18 -15.73 26.87
C PRO A 436 29.64 -16.01 25.46
N ALA A 437 29.29 -14.95 24.75
CA ALA A 437 28.62 -15.02 23.47
C ALA A 437 29.62 -14.91 22.31
N ARG A 438 29.43 -15.74 21.28
CA ARG A 438 29.90 -15.45 19.92
C ARG A 438 28.75 -14.86 19.12
N PHE A 439 29.03 -13.87 18.29
CA PHE A 439 28.04 -13.12 17.52
C PHE A 439 28.43 -13.08 16.05
N ALA A 440 27.44 -13.26 15.18
CA ALA A 440 27.57 -13.06 13.74
C ALA A 440 26.31 -12.37 13.21
N PHE A 441 26.47 -11.62 12.13
CA PHE A 441 25.39 -10.95 11.42
C PHE A 441 25.63 -11.03 9.91
N MET A 442 24.56 -10.95 9.14
CA MET A 442 24.59 -10.87 7.69
C MET A 442 23.35 -10.14 7.21
N LYS A 443 23.47 -9.50 6.05
CA LYS A 443 22.35 -8.86 5.38
C LYS A 443 22.43 -9.16 3.89
N LEU A 444 21.29 -9.52 3.31
CA LEU A 444 21.14 -9.88 1.91
C LEU A 444 20.09 -8.97 1.29
N ASN A 445 20.47 -8.20 0.28
CA ASN A 445 19.55 -7.37 -0.48
C ASN A 445 19.62 -7.72 -1.96
N LYS A 446 18.51 -8.22 -2.50
CA LYS A 446 18.35 -8.58 -3.91
C LYS A 446 17.09 -7.91 -4.45
N PRO A 447 17.18 -6.87 -5.30
CA PRO A 447 16.02 -6.15 -5.82
C PRO A 447 14.98 -7.05 -6.51
N GLU A 448 15.42 -8.16 -7.11
CA GLU A 448 14.57 -9.18 -7.70
C GLU A 448 13.64 -9.87 -6.69
N TYR A 449 13.91 -9.79 -5.39
CA TYR A 449 13.06 -10.40 -4.36
C TYR A 449 11.81 -9.57 -4.03
N ALA A 450 11.69 -8.36 -4.59
CA ALA A 450 10.44 -7.59 -4.53
C ALA A 450 9.24 -8.35 -5.11
N GLN A 451 9.47 -9.24 -6.09
CA GLN A 451 8.42 -10.09 -6.66
C GLN A 451 7.96 -11.20 -5.70
N TYR A 452 8.75 -11.50 -4.66
CA TYR A 452 8.48 -12.49 -3.62
C TYR A 452 8.00 -11.86 -2.30
N GLY A 453 7.71 -10.55 -2.30
CA GLY A 453 7.23 -9.84 -1.12
C GLY A 453 8.33 -9.31 -0.20
N ILE A 454 9.59 -9.23 -0.66
CA ILE A 454 10.71 -8.67 0.11
C ILE A 454 11.05 -7.25 -0.40
N GLY A 455 10.91 -6.27 0.48
CA GLY A 455 11.22 -4.85 0.28
C GLY A 455 12.72 -4.54 0.21
N GLY A 456 13.01 -3.25 0.10
CA GLY A 456 14.35 -2.73 -0.20
C GLY A 456 15.39 -2.91 0.90
N ASN A 457 14.99 -3.27 2.13
CA ASN A 457 15.92 -3.58 3.22
C ASN A 457 16.39 -5.05 3.20
N GLY A 458 15.72 -5.91 2.41
CA GLY A 458 16.12 -7.28 2.16
C GLY A 458 15.89 -8.23 3.34
N ILE A 459 16.80 -9.19 3.51
CA ILE A 459 16.79 -10.19 4.58
C ILE A 459 17.98 -9.89 5.49
N SER A 460 17.71 -9.67 6.78
CA SER A 460 18.76 -9.48 7.78
C SER A 460 18.78 -10.66 8.74
N LEU A 461 19.96 -11.10 9.15
CA LEU A 461 20.11 -12.17 10.12
C LEU A 461 21.21 -11.86 11.13
N PHE A 462 20.97 -12.24 12.36
CA PHE A 462 21.99 -12.22 13.41
C PHE A 462 21.83 -13.40 14.34
N CYS A 463 22.94 -13.89 14.89
CA CYS A 463 22.91 -15.04 15.77
C CYS A 463 23.88 -14.91 16.94
N PHE A 464 23.52 -15.60 18.02
CA PHE A 464 24.36 -15.76 19.20
C PHE A 464 24.60 -17.24 19.46
N ILE A 465 25.86 -17.58 19.77
CA ILE A 465 26.28 -18.95 20.05
C ILE A 465 27.14 -18.98 21.32
N SER A 466 26.75 -19.81 22.29
CA SER A 466 27.49 -20.10 23.52
C SER A 466 27.81 -21.58 23.56
N LYS A 467 28.30 -22.09 24.71
CA LYS A 467 28.59 -23.52 24.85
C LYS A 467 27.28 -24.31 24.93
N SER A 468 26.28 -23.77 25.63
CA SER A 468 25.04 -24.46 25.92
C SER A 468 23.85 -24.03 25.04
N SER A 469 23.91 -22.88 24.37
CA SER A 469 22.79 -22.34 23.60
C SER A 469 23.22 -21.75 22.25
N SER A 470 22.28 -21.74 21.29
CA SER A 470 22.40 -20.97 20.06
C SER A 470 21.03 -20.43 19.66
N VAL A 471 21.01 -19.20 19.16
CA VAL A 471 19.80 -18.56 18.65
C VAL A 471 20.12 -17.77 17.39
N VAL A 472 19.26 -17.89 16.38
CA VAL A 472 19.28 -17.05 15.17
C VAL A 472 17.98 -16.25 15.09
N TYR A 473 18.13 -14.98 14.72
CA TYR A 473 17.05 -14.10 14.33
C TYR A 473 17.15 -13.86 12.83
N VAL A 474 16.04 -13.99 12.13
CA VAL A 474 15.90 -13.68 10.70
C VAL A 474 14.79 -12.65 10.57
N VAL A 475 15.13 -11.49 10.02
CA VAL A 475 14.23 -10.35 9.82
C VAL A 475 14.04 -10.15 8.32
N PHE A 476 12.81 -10.36 7.86
CA PHE A 476 12.42 -10.14 6.48
C PHE A 476 11.86 -8.73 6.33
N ASP A 477 12.33 -7.97 5.35
CA ASP A 477 11.69 -6.72 4.98
C ASP A 477 10.39 -6.99 4.23
N SER A 478 9.32 -7.39 4.92
CA SER A 478 8.04 -7.74 4.31
C SER A 478 6.86 -7.27 5.16
N ASN A 479 5.67 -7.20 4.58
CA ASN A 479 4.40 -6.98 5.29
C ASN A 479 3.91 -8.31 5.88
N GLY A 480 4.50 -8.73 7.00
CA GLY A 480 4.31 -10.04 7.59
C GLY A 480 4.98 -11.22 6.87
N VAL A 481 4.82 -12.41 7.47
CA VAL A 481 5.28 -13.71 6.95
C VAL A 481 4.15 -14.71 7.10
N THR A 482 3.90 -15.53 6.07
CA THR A 482 2.86 -16.57 6.16
C THR A 482 3.21 -17.67 7.16
N VAL A 483 2.19 -18.29 7.76
CA VAL A 483 2.36 -19.38 8.75
C VAL A 483 3.17 -20.55 8.17
N ASP A 484 2.91 -20.95 6.92
CA ASP A 484 3.63 -22.06 6.27
C ASP A 484 5.11 -21.73 6.09
N MET A 485 5.41 -20.56 5.53
CA MET A 485 6.78 -20.14 5.25
C MET A 485 7.61 -20.03 6.53
N LYS A 486 7.06 -19.42 7.59
CA LYS A 486 7.72 -19.39 8.90
C LYS A 486 7.98 -20.80 9.44
N SER A 487 7.02 -21.72 9.31
CA SER A 487 7.16 -23.11 9.78
C SER A 487 8.28 -23.86 9.04
N ARG A 488 8.34 -23.69 7.71
CA ARG A 488 9.37 -24.30 6.86
C ARG A 488 10.78 -23.80 7.18
N LEU A 489 10.95 -22.48 7.25
CA LEU A 489 12.22 -21.86 7.63
C LEU A 489 12.66 -22.26 9.04
N GLU A 490 11.73 -22.27 10.00
CA GLU A 490 12.03 -22.67 11.37
C GLU A 490 12.49 -24.14 11.44
N ALA A 491 11.88 -25.04 10.68
CA ALA A 491 12.28 -26.44 10.59
C ALA A 491 13.70 -26.60 10.02
N ARG A 492 14.06 -25.87 8.96
CA ARG A 492 15.41 -25.90 8.36
C ARG A 492 16.46 -25.33 9.32
N LEU A 493 16.20 -24.16 9.91
CA LEU A 493 17.17 -23.48 10.77
C LEU A 493 17.39 -24.20 12.11
N LYS A 494 16.41 -24.98 12.59
CA LYS A 494 16.56 -25.83 13.78
C LYS A 494 17.62 -26.93 13.62
N ALA A 495 18.04 -27.26 12.40
CA ALA A 495 19.18 -28.15 12.18
C ALA A 495 20.52 -27.51 12.58
N HIS A 496 20.59 -26.17 12.64
CA HIS A 496 21.81 -25.42 12.91
C HIS A 496 21.77 -24.63 14.23
N PHE A 497 20.58 -24.22 14.68
CA PHE A 497 20.38 -23.41 15.88
C PHE A 497 19.36 -24.05 16.83
N LYS A 498 19.63 -23.99 18.14
CA LYS A 498 18.68 -24.51 19.15
C LYS A 498 17.39 -23.69 19.19
N ASN A 499 17.50 -22.39 18.93
CA ASN A 499 16.38 -21.46 18.93
C ASN A 499 16.38 -20.67 17.63
N VAL A 500 15.19 -20.42 17.10
CA VAL A 500 14.98 -19.67 15.86
C VAL A 500 13.89 -18.65 16.12
N VAL A 501 14.14 -17.41 15.69
CA VAL A 501 13.19 -16.30 15.68
C VAL A 501 13.08 -15.81 14.24
N ILE A 502 11.89 -15.86 13.68
CA ILE A 502 11.61 -15.33 12.35
C ILE A 502 10.68 -14.15 12.55
N MET A 503 10.99 -13.04 11.92
CA MET A 503 10.21 -11.82 12.05
C MET A 503 10.16 -11.06 10.74
N SER A 504 9.20 -10.15 10.64
CA SER A 504 9.10 -9.19 9.55
C SER A 504 9.34 -7.77 10.07
N THR A 505 9.74 -6.85 9.18
CA THR A 505 9.77 -5.42 9.48
C THR A 505 8.39 -4.80 9.51
N ASP A 506 7.39 -5.49 8.99
CA ASP A 506 6.07 -5.01 8.66
C ASP A 506 6.07 -3.78 7.73
N THR A 507 6.89 -3.86 6.67
CA THR A 507 6.96 -2.78 5.69
C THR A 507 5.79 -2.80 4.70
N HIS A 508 5.09 -1.67 4.57
CA HIS A 508 4.06 -1.50 3.55
C HIS A 508 4.60 -1.01 2.20
N ILE A 509 5.93 -1.03 1.96
CA ILE A 509 6.54 -0.50 0.71
C ILE A 509 6.03 -1.21 -0.55
N LEU A 510 5.78 -2.51 -0.45
CA LEU A 510 5.25 -3.32 -1.56
C LEU A 510 3.73 -3.33 -1.60
N ASN A 511 3.05 -2.78 -0.57
CA ASN A 511 1.61 -2.65 -0.59
C ASN A 511 1.18 -1.71 -1.70
N LYS A 512 0.29 -2.22 -2.55
CA LYS A 512 -0.37 -1.46 -3.60
C LYS A 512 -1.84 -1.35 -3.21
N VAL A 513 -2.51 -0.30 -3.65
CA VAL A 513 -3.96 -0.13 -3.40
C VAL A 513 -4.78 -1.34 -3.87
N SER A 514 -4.28 -2.09 -4.87
CA SER A 514 -4.89 -3.31 -5.38
C SER A 514 -4.78 -4.53 -4.45
N GLY A 515 -3.83 -4.55 -3.52
CA GLY A 515 -3.54 -5.69 -2.64
C GLY A 515 -3.08 -5.19 -1.28
N VAL A 516 -3.99 -5.24 -0.30
CA VAL A 516 -3.83 -4.66 1.03
C VAL A 516 -2.75 -5.38 1.84
N VAL A 517 -2.52 -6.67 1.57
CA VAL A 517 -1.55 -7.50 2.28
C VAL A 517 -0.71 -8.26 1.25
N ASN A 518 0.62 -8.14 1.34
CA ASN A 518 1.56 -8.82 0.45
C ASN A 518 2.63 -9.53 1.30
N PRO A 519 2.22 -10.55 2.08
CA PRO A 519 3.14 -11.21 2.98
C PRO A 519 4.15 -12.05 2.21
N MET A 520 5.31 -12.21 2.82
CA MET A 520 6.32 -13.13 2.31
C MET A 520 5.84 -14.58 2.49
N GLY A 521 6.03 -15.41 1.46
CA GLY A 521 5.63 -16.82 1.50
C GLY A 521 4.28 -17.12 0.83
N THR A 522 3.88 -16.33 -0.17
CA THR A 522 2.67 -16.56 -1.00
C THR A 522 2.96 -17.25 -2.32
N SER A 523 4.23 -17.28 -2.78
CA SER A 523 4.66 -17.94 -4.01
C SER A 523 5.65 -19.08 -3.72
N GLU A 524 5.40 -20.28 -4.25
CA GLU A 524 6.29 -21.44 -4.07
C GLU A 524 7.70 -21.22 -4.64
N GLU A 525 7.80 -20.50 -5.75
CA GLU A 525 9.09 -20.10 -6.32
C GLU A 525 9.86 -19.19 -5.35
N GLY A 526 9.19 -18.19 -4.77
CA GLY A 526 9.78 -17.30 -3.78
C GLY A 526 10.20 -18.04 -2.52
N ILE A 527 9.36 -18.94 -2.01
CA ILE A 527 9.67 -19.78 -0.85
C ILE A 527 10.94 -20.59 -1.11
N THR A 528 11.00 -21.31 -2.23
CA THR A 528 12.15 -22.18 -2.56
C THR A 528 13.43 -21.37 -2.73
N GLN A 529 13.35 -20.21 -3.39
CA GLN A 529 14.49 -19.34 -3.59
C GLN A 529 15.01 -18.79 -2.25
N ILE A 530 14.14 -18.30 -1.38
CA ILE A 530 14.50 -17.76 -0.06
C ILE A 530 15.05 -18.87 0.84
N GLU A 531 14.51 -20.08 0.78
CA GLU A 531 14.99 -21.22 1.56
C GLU A 531 16.41 -21.71 1.19
N ASN A 532 16.89 -21.37 -0.01
CA ASN A 532 18.22 -21.78 -0.49
C ASN A 532 19.32 -20.77 -0.16
N GLU A 533 18.96 -19.50 0.07
CA GLU A 533 19.88 -18.44 0.54
C GLU A 533 20.12 -18.57 2.05
#